data_AF-K0SK43-F1
#
_entry.id   AF-K0SK43-F1
#
_cell.length_a   1.000
_cell.length_b   1.000
_cell.length_c   1.000
_cell.angle_alpha   90.00
_cell.angle_beta   90.00
_cell.angle_gamma   90.00
#
_symmetry.space_group_name_H-M   'P 1'
#
loop_
_entity.id
_entity.type
_entity.pdbx_description
1 polymer ?
#
loop_
_entity_poly.entity_id
_entity_poly.type
_entity_poly.pdbx_seq_one_letter_code
_entity_poly.pdbx_strand_id
1 'polypeptide(L)'
;MGVHPHASFLSSASSEDCGPASASAGDPGKRVARQVQSASELRQPYELLTIAIDSRHSCPDLCTFVHPLLPAWVRYRQLHFEDEKDLAQKLSDDAGHVIVVARTNIINIANWAVERRKNATDVGAELIPSTGLFHNADERFHKGEISGVYDKFDYVLRQYYRNDGDGKFHGYTLRALGNRTCGTESHPLPELEGDGPRWGVHYVPLDAHTVDVHLNHHATSNYPTSLRPANCSFIGRSDVKRSLHERAAMKTAVEEHGAEMNCQVEFTSGFAAGKTKFEYFNYDIAMSKIGLSPRGSAIETHRLAELLQMGAVPAIVSEDYLFATFRPVPAIIGVDWPDVVGKMKEYLAEEKEVLTSNSRDGVQKVSKLEFLSRDGTRYYRDLKACMMADMDYILKGAFRRVFRKQNLR
;
A
#
# COMPACT_ATOMS: atom_id res chain seq x y z
N MET A 1 -7.95 37.42 10.57
CA MET A 1 -8.78 37.05 11.74
C MET A 1 -9.96 36.24 11.23
N GLY A 2 -9.91 34.93 11.42
CA GLY A 2 -10.94 34.00 10.98
C GLY A 2 -10.68 32.68 11.70
N VAL A 3 -11.36 32.49 12.82
CA VAL A 3 -11.24 31.33 13.71
C VAL A 3 -12.16 30.25 13.14
N HIS A 4 -11.58 29.14 12.69
CA HIS A 4 -12.36 27.92 12.39
C HIS A 4 -12.43 27.04 13.65
N PRO A 5 -13.60 26.47 13.99
CA PRO A 5 -13.80 25.76 15.24
C PRO A 5 -13.28 24.32 15.20
N HIS A 6 -12.67 23.89 16.31
CA HIS A 6 -12.33 22.51 16.62
C HIS A 6 -13.60 21.68 16.87
N ALA A 7 -13.76 20.58 16.13
CA ALA A 7 -14.71 19.53 16.46
C ALA A 7 -13.99 18.43 17.27
N SER A 8 -14.30 18.36 18.56
CA SER A 8 -13.90 17.29 19.47
C SER A 8 -14.92 16.16 19.38
N PHE A 9 -14.52 15.02 18.80
CA PHE A 9 -15.30 13.78 18.85
C PHE A 9 -14.78 12.89 19.99
N LEU A 10 -15.55 12.85 21.08
CA LEU A 10 -15.47 11.83 22.12
C LEU A 10 -16.40 10.68 21.70
N SER A 11 -15.84 9.50 21.46
CA SER A 11 -16.59 8.27 21.26
C SER A 11 -16.56 7.45 22.55
N SER A 12 -17.71 7.37 23.21
CA SER A 12 -17.98 6.50 24.35
C SER A 12 -18.14 5.06 23.90
N ALA A 13 -17.22 4.18 24.30
CA ALA A 13 -17.35 2.74 24.13
C ALA A 13 -18.24 2.16 25.23
N SER A 14 -19.39 1.60 24.86
CA SER A 14 -20.19 0.71 25.70
C SER A 14 -19.74 -0.73 25.48
N SER A 15 -19.25 -1.34 26.55
CA SER A 15 -18.94 -2.76 26.68
C SER A 15 -20.22 -3.59 26.76
N GLU A 16 -20.39 -4.56 25.86
CA GLU A 16 -21.28 -5.69 26.10
C GLU A 16 -20.50 -7.00 26.02
N ASP A 17 -20.60 -7.71 27.15
CA ASP A 17 -20.08 -9.03 27.45
C ASP A 17 -20.64 -10.11 26.51
N CYS A 18 -19.78 -11.03 26.09
CA CYS A 18 -20.19 -12.39 25.73
C CYS A 18 -19.09 -13.37 26.15
N GLY A 19 -19.26 -13.96 27.34
CA GLY A 19 -18.51 -15.13 27.80
C GLY A 19 -18.92 -16.42 27.06
N PRO A 20 -18.15 -17.52 27.27
CA PRO A 20 -18.18 -18.69 26.40
C PRO A 20 -19.25 -19.71 26.84
N ALA A 21 -19.96 -20.29 25.87
CA ALA A 21 -20.80 -21.46 26.09
C ALA A 21 -20.09 -22.73 25.61
N SER A 22 -20.15 -23.72 26.50
CA SER A 22 -19.53 -25.03 26.50
C SER A 22 -19.88 -25.95 25.34
N ALA A 23 -18.93 -26.85 25.06
CA ALA A 23 -19.03 -27.98 24.15
C ALA A 23 -20.22 -28.92 24.43
N SER A 24 -20.80 -29.45 23.34
CA SER A 24 -21.49 -30.74 23.36
C SER A 24 -21.02 -31.57 22.15
N ALA A 25 -20.77 -32.84 22.43
CA ALA A 25 -20.31 -33.86 21.49
C ALA A 25 -21.44 -34.26 20.53
N GLY A 26 -21.13 -34.40 19.24
CA GLY A 26 -22.08 -34.88 18.24
C GLY A 26 -21.44 -35.21 16.88
N ASP A 27 -21.30 -36.50 16.64
CA ASP A 27 -21.39 -37.23 15.36
C ASP A 27 -20.25 -37.12 14.31
N PRO A 28 -19.37 -38.15 14.18
CA PRO A 28 -18.31 -38.21 13.17
C PRO A 28 -18.86 -38.84 11.87
N GLY A 29 -19.73 -38.12 11.17
CA GLY A 29 -20.57 -38.79 10.17
C GLY A 29 -21.01 -38.00 8.95
N LYS A 30 -20.48 -36.80 8.67
CA LYS A 30 -20.78 -36.09 7.40
C LYS A 30 -19.54 -35.43 6.83
N ARG A 31 -18.98 -36.09 5.81
CA ARG A 31 -18.01 -35.55 4.87
C ARG A 31 -18.55 -34.22 4.31
N VAL A 32 -18.02 -33.11 4.80
CA VAL A 32 -18.01 -31.86 4.04
C VAL A 32 -17.12 -32.14 2.84
N ALA A 33 -17.73 -32.44 1.70
CA ALA A 33 -17.07 -32.36 0.43
C ALA A 33 -16.57 -30.92 0.28
N ARG A 34 -15.30 -30.70 0.64
CA ARG A 34 -14.53 -29.56 0.15
C ARG A 34 -14.63 -29.66 -1.36
N GLN A 35 -15.49 -28.84 -1.95
CA GLN A 35 -15.52 -28.62 -3.37
C GLN A 35 -14.21 -27.89 -3.68
N VAL A 36 -13.15 -28.68 -3.83
CA VAL A 36 -11.95 -28.25 -4.55
C VAL A 36 -12.47 -27.94 -5.94
N GLN A 37 -12.71 -26.66 -6.21
CA GLN A 37 -12.89 -26.21 -7.58
C GLN A 37 -11.66 -26.70 -8.33
N SER A 38 -11.90 -27.69 -9.17
CA SER A 38 -10.92 -28.29 -10.04
C SER A 38 -10.23 -27.18 -10.81
N ALA A 39 -8.90 -27.18 -10.82
CA ALA A 39 -8.07 -26.30 -11.64
C ALA A 39 -8.39 -26.38 -13.16
N SER A 40 -9.32 -27.26 -13.58
CA SER A 40 -9.86 -27.34 -14.93
C SER A 40 -10.82 -26.22 -15.32
N GLU A 41 -11.43 -25.48 -14.38
CA GLU A 41 -12.32 -24.34 -14.72
C GLU A 41 -11.55 -23.06 -15.12
N LEU A 42 -10.23 -23.01 -14.90
CA LEU A 42 -9.35 -21.90 -15.27
C LEU A 42 -8.62 -22.08 -16.62
N ARG A 43 -9.13 -22.96 -17.51
CA ARG A 43 -8.74 -22.95 -18.93
C ARG A 43 -9.52 -21.87 -19.69
N GLN A 44 -9.49 -20.63 -19.22
CA GLN A 44 -10.12 -19.52 -19.92
C GLN A 44 -9.06 -18.66 -20.60
N PRO A 45 -9.20 -18.38 -21.92
CA PRO A 45 -8.20 -17.67 -22.73
C PRO A 45 -8.29 -16.17 -22.46
N TYR A 46 -7.88 -15.75 -21.27
CA TYR A 46 -7.90 -14.35 -20.88
C TYR A 46 -6.50 -13.80 -20.91
N GLU A 47 -6.18 -12.95 -21.89
CA GLU A 47 -4.93 -12.20 -21.89
C GLU A 47 -5.15 -10.85 -21.20
N LEU A 48 -4.77 -10.79 -19.92
CA LEU A 48 -4.52 -9.53 -19.22
C LEU A 48 -3.15 -9.06 -19.62
N LEU A 49 -3.00 -7.77 -19.98
CA LEU A 49 -1.71 -7.11 -20.02
C LEU A 49 -1.69 -5.96 -19.02
N THR A 50 -1.08 -6.17 -17.85
CA THR A 50 -0.74 -5.03 -16.98
C THR A 50 0.67 -4.60 -17.30
N ILE A 51 0.88 -3.33 -17.63
CA ILE A 51 2.18 -2.79 -18.02
C ILE A 51 2.74 -2.02 -16.84
N ALA A 52 3.72 -2.59 -16.15
CA ALA A 52 4.47 -1.89 -15.12
C ALA A 52 5.61 -1.11 -15.76
N ILE A 53 5.64 0.20 -15.58
CA ILE A 53 6.72 1.04 -16.04
C ILE A 53 7.84 1.04 -14.98
N ASP A 54 9.08 0.84 -15.40
CA ASP A 54 10.24 1.13 -14.57
C ASP A 54 11.31 1.94 -15.32
N SER A 55 11.53 3.18 -14.92
CA SER A 55 12.64 3.99 -15.42
C SER A 55 13.99 3.44 -14.96
N ARG A 56 14.99 3.44 -15.85
CA ARG A 56 16.36 2.96 -15.57
C ARG A 56 16.82 3.51 -14.21
N HIS A 57 17.15 2.58 -13.29
CA HIS A 57 17.71 2.75 -11.94
C HIS A 57 16.78 2.50 -10.72
N SER A 58 15.47 2.28 -10.89
CA SER A 58 14.56 1.94 -9.77
C SER A 58 14.37 0.42 -9.57
N CYS A 59 15.43 -0.27 -9.14
CA CYS A 59 15.44 -1.67 -8.63
C CYS A 59 14.38 -2.67 -9.22
N PRO A 60 14.26 -2.82 -10.54
CA PRO A 60 13.16 -3.57 -11.15
C PRO A 60 13.06 -5.05 -10.75
N ASP A 61 14.18 -5.70 -10.44
CA ASP A 61 14.19 -7.13 -10.14
C ASP A 61 13.83 -7.43 -8.66
N LEU A 62 13.73 -6.39 -7.84
CA LEU A 62 13.38 -6.47 -6.41
C LEU A 62 12.14 -5.65 -6.04
N CYS A 63 11.69 -4.75 -6.93
CA CYS A 63 10.66 -3.76 -6.70
C CYS A 63 9.33 -4.01 -7.42
N THR A 64 9.07 -5.22 -7.91
CA THR A 64 7.77 -5.57 -8.48
C THR A 64 6.71 -5.80 -7.38
N PHE A 65 6.44 -4.72 -6.64
CA PHE A 65 5.60 -4.65 -5.44
C PHE A 65 4.12 -4.93 -5.64
N VAL A 66 3.67 -5.05 -6.90
CA VAL A 66 2.28 -5.38 -7.19
C VAL A 66 2.02 -6.87 -7.03
N HIS A 67 3.03 -7.75 -7.19
CA HIS A 67 2.81 -9.20 -7.15
C HIS A 67 2.12 -9.70 -5.87
N PRO A 68 2.48 -9.21 -4.65
CA PRO A 68 1.77 -9.57 -3.43
C PRO A 68 0.31 -9.13 -3.39
N LEU A 69 -0.11 -8.21 -4.26
CA LEU A 69 -1.49 -7.70 -4.35
C LEU A 69 -2.28 -8.36 -5.49
N LEU A 70 -1.65 -9.24 -6.27
CA LEU A 70 -2.33 -9.93 -7.36
C LEU A 70 -3.18 -11.09 -6.84
N PRO A 71 -4.40 -11.26 -7.38
CA PRO A 71 -5.17 -12.46 -7.14
C PRO A 71 -4.42 -13.72 -7.60
N ALA A 72 -4.59 -14.83 -6.88
CA ALA A 72 -3.89 -16.09 -7.15
C ALA A 72 -4.15 -16.69 -8.56
N TRP A 73 -5.21 -16.24 -9.25
CA TRP A 73 -5.52 -16.68 -10.61
C TRP A 73 -4.76 -15.89 -11.69
N VAL A 74 -4.09 -14.78 -11.33
CA VAL A 74 -3.24 -13.99 -12.23
C VAL A 74 -1.85 -14.61 -12.29
N ARG A 75 -1.38 -14.89 -13.50
CA ARG A 75 0.04 -15.22 -13.74
C ARG A 75 0.79 -13.95 -14.13
N TYR A 76 2.08 -13.91 -13.82
CA TYR A 76 2.95 -12.80 -14.21
C TYR A 76 4.24 -13.33 -14.81
N ARG A 77 4.84 -12.55 -15.71
CA ARG A 77 6.20 -12.79 -16.20
C ARG A 77 6.89 -11.46 -16.43
N GLN A 78 8.16 -11.36 -16.05
CA GLN A 78 8.92 -10.18 -16.39
C GLN A 78 9.40 -10.32 -17.84
N LEU A 79 8.98 -9.41 -18.71
CA LEU A 79 9.50 -9.32 -20.07
C LEU A 79 10.40 -8.11 -20.18
N HIS A 80 11.53 -8.29 -20.85
CA HIS A 80 12.36 -7.19 -21.30
C HIS A 80 12.16 -7.09 -22.81
N PHE A 81 11.91 -5.90 -23.31
CA PHE A 81 11.74 -5.68 -24.74
C PHE A 81 12.29 -4.32 -25.15
N GLU A 82 12.74 -4.23 -26.40
CA GLU A 82 13.36 -3.02 -26.94
C GLU A 82 12.33 -2.11 -27.63
N ASP A 83 11.30 -2.70 -28.26
CA ASP A 83 10.22 -1.98 -28.94
C ASP A 83 8.85 -2.72 -28.89
N GLU A 84 7.80 -2.09 -29.41
CA GLU A 84 6.44 -2.66 -29.42
C GLU A 84 6.27 -3.93 -30.29
N LYS A 85 7.13 -4.14 -31.29
CA LYS A 85 7.07 -5.32 -32.16
C LYS A 85 7.58 -6.56 -31.43
N ASP A 86 8.69 -6.41 -30.70
CA ASP A 86 9.23 -7.44 -29.82
C ASP A 86 8.22 -7.81 -28.72
N LEU A 87 7.50 -6.82 -28.17
CA LEU A 87 6.40 -7.07 -27.23
C LEU A 87 5.27 -7.90 -27.87
N ALA A 88 4.80 -7.52 -29.05
CA ALA A 88 3.70 -8.22 -29.72
C ALA A 88 4.05 -9.69 -30.03
N GLN A 89 5.27 -9.94 -30.49
CA GLN A 89 5.78 -11.29 -30.74
C GLN A 89 5.89 -12.10 -29.45
N LYS A 90 6.39 -11.51 -28.36
CA LYS A 90 6.47 -12.21 -27.06
C LYS A 90 5.10 -12.54 -26.47
N LEU A 91 4.07 -11.76 -26.81
CA LEU A 91 2.70 -11.98 -26.37
C LEU A 91 1.91 -12.98 -27.24
N SER A 92 2.33 -13.26 -28.49
CA SER A 92 1.55 -14.09 -29.42
C SER A 92 1.48 -15.58 -29.05
N ASP A 93 2.40 -16.05 -28.20
CA ASP A 93 2.53 -17.47 -27.85
C ASP A 93 1.81 -17.83 -26.54
N ASP A 94 1.18 -16.86 -25.87
CA ASP A 94 0.74 -17.01 -24.49
C ASP A 94 -0.79 -17.08 -24.36
N ALA A 95 -1.29 -18.28 -24.04
CA ALA A 95 -2.65 -18.43 -23.54
C ALA A 95 -2.71 -18.10 -22.03
N GLY A 96 -3.15 -16.90 -21.66
CA GLY A 96 -3.52 -16.58 -20.27
C GLY A 96 -3.16 -15.17 -19.78
N HIS A 97 -3.40 -14.91 -18.49
CA HIS A 97 -3.21 -13.59 -17.89
C HIS A 97 -1.72 -13.32 -17.69
N VAL A 98 -1.21 -12.21 -18.22
CA VAL A 98 0.23 -11.91 -18.22
C VAL A 98 0.48 -10.45 -17.84
N ILE A 99 1.04 -10.22 -16.66
CA ILE A 99 1.64 -8.91 -16.37
C ILE A 99 2.97 -8.80 -17.12
N VAL A 100 3.20 -7.66 -17.75
CA VAL A 100 4.44 -7.30 -18.44
C VAL A 100 5.03 -6.07 -17.77
N VAL A 101 6.34 -6.06 -17.58
CA VAL A 101 7.07 -4.89 -17.05
C VAL A 101 7.77 -4.21 -18.22
N ALA A 102 7.31 -3.04 -18.64
CA ALA A 102 7.93 -2.22 -19.68
C ALA A 102 8.83 -1.14 -19.06
N ARG A 103 9.88 -0.69 -19.74
CA ARG A 103 10.80 0.35 -19.19
C ARG A 103 10.89 1.63 -20.01
N THR A 104 10.42 1.60 -21.25
CA THR A 104 10.50 2.70 -22.23
C THR A 104 9.31 2.65 -23.20
N ASN A 105 9.19 3.65 -24.09
CA ASN A 105 8.21 3.69 -25.20
C ASN A 105 6.73 3.67 -24.77
N ILE A 106 6.41 4.30 -23.64
CA ILE A 106 5.08 4.26 -23.02
C ILE A 106 3.98 4.74 -23.97
N ILE A 107 4.24 5.79 -24.76
CA ILE A 107 3.29 6.30 -25.75
C ILE A 107 3.01 5.25 -26.83
N ASN A 108 4.04 4.61 -27.37
CA ASN A 108 3.88 3.55 -28.39
C ASN A 108 3.11 2.37 -27.82
N ILE A 109 3.42 1.97 -26.59
CA ILE A 109 2.74 0.89 -25.90
C ILE A 109 1.26 1.23 -25.67
N ALA A 110 0.96 2.45 -25.24
CA ALA A 110 -0.40 2.92 -25.04
C ALA A 110 -1.18 2.93 -26.37
N ASN A 111 -0.55 3.37 -27.47
CA ASN A 111 -1.14 3.32 -28.81
C ASN A 111 -1.36 1.87 -29.28
N TRP A 112 -0.38 0.99 -29.10
CA TRP A 112 -0.50 -0.44 -29.41
C TRP A 112 -1.64 -1.09 -28.63
N ALA A 113 -1.83 -0.73 -27.35
CA ALA A 113 -2.94 -1.25 -26.55
C ALA A 113 -4.31 -0.79 -27.10
N VAL A 114 -4.42 0.45 -27.56
CA VAL A 114 -5.61 0.97 -28.26
C VAL A 114 -5.86 0.21 -29.55
N GLU A 115 -4.83 0.07 -30.41
CA GLU A 115 -4.93 -0.66 -31.68
C GLU A 115 -5.32 -2.12 -31.48
N ARG A 116 -4.72 -2.79 -30.48
CA ARG A 116 -5.05 -4.18 -30.15
C ARG A 116 -6.52 -4.34 -29.75
N ARG A 117 -7.06 -3.43 -28.93
CA ARG A 117 -8.49 -3.44 -28.56
C ARG A 117 -9.38 -3.15 -29.77
N LYS A 118 -8.98 -2.21 -30.62
CA LYS A 118 -9.70 -1.89 -31.86
C LYS A 118 -9.75 -3.11 -32.78
N ASN A 119 -8.61 -3.75 -33.05
CA ASN A 119 -8.54 -4.94 -33.90
C ASN A 119 -9.42 -6.08 -33.37
N ALA A 120 -9.40 -6.33 -32.05
CA ALA A 120 -10.29 -7.32 -31.44
C ALA A 120 -11.77 -6.96 -31.63
N THR A 121 -12.12 -5.68 -31.53
CA THR A 121 -13.49 -5.21 -31.75
C THR A 121 -13.91 -5.36 -33.21
N ASP A 122 -13.04 -5.00 -34.15
CA ASP A 122 -13.30 -5.00 -35.60
C ASP A 122 -13.53 -6.42 -36.13
N VAL A 123 -12.80 -7.42 -35.62
CA VAL A 123 -13.01 -8.83 -35.97
C VAL A 123 -14.18 -9.48 -35.22
N GLY A 124 -14.92 -8.71 -34.43
CA GLY A 124 -16.04 -9.21 -33.63
C GLY A 124 -15.60 -10.23 -32.59
N ALA A 125 -14.38 -10.10 -32.05
CA ALA A 125 -13.91 -11.00 -31.01
C ALA A 125 -14.89 -10.95 -29.83
N GLU A 126 -15.29 -12.12 -29.35
CA GLU A 126 -16.16 -12.20 -28.18
C GLU A 126 -15.52 -11.51 -26.97
N LEU A 127 -14.18 -11.47 -26.92
CA LEU A 127 -13.39 -10.95 -25.81
C LEU A 127 -12.47 -9.82 -26.30
N ILE A 128 -12.59 -8.64 -25.68
CA ILE A 128 -11.69 -7.51 -25.91
C ILE A 128 -10.59 -7.55 -24.84
N PRO A 129 -9.29 -7.55 -25.21
CA PRO A 129 -8.20 -7.60 -24.25
C PRO A 129 -8.18 -6.35 -23.37
N SER A 130 -7.86 -6.52 -22.08
CA SER A 130 -7.74 -5.40 -21.15
C SER A 130 -6.28 -5.01 -20.94
N THR A 131 -6.04 -3.71 -20.79
CA THR A 131 -4.69 -3.16 -20.56
C THR A 131 -4.66 -2.22 -19.37
N GLY A 132 -3.85 -2.56 -18.37
CA GLY A 132 -3.59 -1.70 -17.21
C GLY A 132 -2.21 -1.03 -17.26
N LEU A 133 -2.06 0.07 -16.54
CA LEU A 133 -0.78 0.73 -16.31
C LEU A 133 -0.40 0.64 -14.83
N PHE A 134 0.85 0.36 -14.50
CA PHE A 134 1.43 0.58 -13.18
C PHE A 134 2.57 1.59 -13.29
N HIS A 135 2.35 2.78 -12.74
CA HIS A 135 3.22 3.95 -12.83
C HIS A 135 3.91 4.20 -11.49
N ASN A 136 5.24 4.09 -11.48
CA ASN A 136 6.05 4.35 -10.30
C ASN A 136 6.38 5.85 -10.14
N ALA A 137 6.38 6.39 -8.92
CA ALA A 137 6.46 7.85 -8.74
C ALA A 137 7.81 8.48 -9.06
N ASP A 138 8.89 7.70 -9.13
CA ASP A 138 10.21 8.20 -9.50
C ASP A 138 10.32 8.46 -11.02
N GLU A 139 9.31 8.07 -11.78
CA GLU A 139 9.24 8.27 -13.21
C GLU A 139 8.87 9.70 -13.54
N ARG A 140 9.78 10.36 -14.27
CA ARG A 140 9.52 11.65 -14.87
C ARG A 140 9.21 11.41 -16.33
N PHE A 141 7.93 11.38 -16.67
CA PHE A 141 7.53 11.71 -18.03
C PHE A 141 7.99 13.14 -18.34
N HIS A 142 8.37 13.43 -19.58
CA HIS A 142 8.57 14.81 -19.97
C HIS A 142 7.22 15.55 -19.85
N LYS A 143 7.27 16.81 -19.43
CA LYS A 143 6.07 17.63 -19.20
C LYS A 143 5.23 17.67 -20.49
N GLY A 144 4.01 17.11 -20.42
CA GLY A 144 3.08 17.03 -21.56
C GLY A 144 2.88 15.62 -22.12
N GLU A 145 3.79 14.68 -21.87
CA GLU A 145 3.69 13.30 -22.43
C GLU A 145 2.61 12.44 -21.76
N ILE A 146 2.23 12.73 -20.52
CA ILE A 146 1.20 11.97 -19.78
C ILE A 146 -0.23 12.35 -20.20
N SER A 147 -0.44 13.60 -20.63
CA SER A 147 -1.79 14.08 -20.92
C SER A 147 -2.30 13.36 -22.16
N GLY A 148 -3.38 12.58 -22.03
CA GLY A 148 -3.87 11.71 -23.10
C GLY A 148 -3.10 10.38 -23.28
N VAL A 149 -2.39 9.93 -22.24
CA VAL A 149 -1.87 8.55 -22.17
C VAL A 149 -2.68 7.68 -21.21
N TYR A 150 -3.14 8.21 -20.08
CA TYR A 150 -3.88 7.41 -19.09
C TYR A 150 -5.26 6.94 -19.57
N ASP A 151 -5.93 7.75 -20.39
CA ASP A 151 -7.17 7.45 -21.11
C ASP A 151 -7.07 6.20 -22.01
N LYS A 152 -5.84 5.85 -22.45
CA LYS A 152 -5.57 4.66 -23.26
C LYS A 152 -5.51 3.36 -22.45
N PHE A 153 -5.60 3.43 -21.12
CA PHE A 153 -5.59 2.25 -20.24
C PHE A 153 -6.97 2.02 -19.61
N ASP A 154 -7.30 0.76 -19.33
CA ASP A 154 -8.50 0.42 -18.59
C ASP A 154 -8.39 0.84 -17.12
N TYR A 155 -7.19 0.79 -16.54
CA TYR A 155 -6.91 1.25 -15.20
C TYR A 155 -5.47 1.72 -15.08
N VAL A 156 -5.24 2.65 -14.15
CA VAL A 156 -3.89 3.09 -13.80
C VAL A 156 -3.70 2.85 -12.32
N LEU A 157 -2.63 2.15 -11.97
CA LEU A 157 -2.12 2.01 -10.62
C LEU A 157 -0.93 2.93 -10.48
N ARG A 158 -0.85 3.66 -9.37
CA ARG A 158 0.20 4.60 -9.07
C ARG A 158 0.84 4.22 -7.74
N GLN A 159 2.15 3.99 -7.76
CA GLN A 159 2.92 3.94 -6.53
C GLN A 159 3.06 5.36 -6.00
N TYR A 160 2.86 5.55 -4.70
CA TYR A 160 2.85 6.83 -3.98
C TYR A 160 1.62 7.72 -4.18
N TYR A 161 1.30 8.51 -3.16
CA TYR A 161 0.27 9.54 -3.25
C TYR A 161 0.77 10.81 -3.96
N ARG A 162 -0.08 11.42 -4.80
CA ARG A 162 0.17 12.73 -5.42
C ARG A 162 -1.15 13.44 -5.74
N ASN A 163 -1.27 14.66 -5.23
CA ASN A 163 -2.36 15.58 -5.52
C ASN A 163 -1.75 16.83 -6.18
N ASP A 164 -2.26 17.25 -7.34
CA ASP A 164 -1.78 18.42 -8.08
C ASP A 164 -2.45 19.74 -7.62
N GLY A 165 -3.11 19.73 -6.45
CA GLY A 165 -3.57 20.93 -5.73
C GLY A 165 -5.09 21.17 -5.79
N ASP A 166 -5.82 20.48 -6.67
CA ASP A 166 -7.28 20.51 -6.79
C ASP A 166 -7.95 19.21 -6.30
N GLY A 167 -7.22 18.37 -5.57
CA GLY A 167 -7.67 17.03 -5.22
C GLY A 167 -7.49 16.01 -6.35
N LYS A 168 -6.90 16.40 -7.49
CA LYS A 168 -6.76 15.53 -8.66
C LYS A 168 -5.30 15.23 -8.97
N PHE A 169 -5.11 14.14 -9.71
CA PHE A 169 -3.83 13.71 -10.27
C PHE A 169 -3.96 13.79 -11.79
N HIS A 170 -3.29 14.76 -12.41
CA HIS A 170 -3.40 15.05 -13.85
C HIS A 170 -4.85 15.17 -14.36
N GLY A 171 -5.73 15.80 -13.56
CA GLY A 171 -7.15 15.95 -13.88
C GLY A 171 -8.02 14.73 -13.54
N TYR A 172 -7.43 13.62 -13.09
CA TYR A 172 -8.15 12.43 -12.66
C TYR A 172 -8.31 12.37 -11.14
N THR A 173 -9.44 11.86 -10.67
CA THR A 173 -9.62 11.53 -9.24
C THR A 173 -8.72 10.36 -8.87
N LEU A 174 -7.79 10.58 -7.94
CA LEU A 174 -6.91 9.54 -7.39
C LEU A 174 -7.61 8.82 -6.23
N ARG A 175 -7.67 7.48 -6.28
CA ARG A 175 -8.34 6.66 -5.26
C ARG A 175 -7.34 5.78 -4.54
N ALA A 176 -7.37 5.68 -3.22
CA ALA A 176 -6.56 4.67 -2.55
C ALA A 176 -7.14 3.27 -2.81
N LEU A 177 -6.28 2.35 -3.24
CA LEU A 177 -6.64 0.94 -3.35
C LEU A 177 -6.94 0.40 -1.95
N GLY A 178 -8.03 -0.36 -1.81
CA GLY A 178 -8.59 -0.82 -0.55
C GLY A 178 -9.82 -0.03 -0.09
N ASN A 179 -10.03 1.19 -0.59
CA ASN A 179 -11.20 1.99 -0.22
C ASN A 179 -12.50 1.38 -0.72
N ARG A 180 -12.47 0.67 -1.85
CA ARG A 180 -13.71 0.14 -2.43
C ARG A 180 -14.27 -1.02 -1.62
N THR A 181 -13.42 -1.93 -1.16
CA THR A 181 -13.83 -3.12 -0.43
C THR A 181 -13.94 -2.91 1.07
N CYS A 182 -13.17 -1.97 1.63
CA CYS A 182 -13.11 -1.76 3.08
C CYS A 182 -13.46 -0.35 3.57
N GLY A 183 -13.77 0.58 2.66
CA GLY A 183 -14.29 1.89 3.05
C GLY A 183 -15.62 1.75 3.77
N THR A 184 -15.70 2.27 4.99
CA THR A 184 -16.97 2.48 5.68
C THR A 184 -17.68 3.66 5.01
N GLU A 185 -18.59 3.32 4.10
CA GLU A 185 -19.63 4.19 3.51
C GLU A 185 -19.28 5.08 2.29
N SER A 186 -20.13 4.96 1.27
CA SER A 186 -20.72 6.08 0.50
C SER A 186 -19.99 6.76 -0.65
N HIS A 187 -18.85 6.25 -1.13
CA HIS A 187 -18.39 6.62 -2.47
C HIS A 187 -18.65 5.47 -3.45
N PRO A 188 -19.87 5.40 -4.06
CA PRO A 188 -19.99 4.64 -5.30
C PRO A 188 -18.87 5.08 -6.22
N LEU A 189 -18.38 4.16 -7.07
CA LEU A 189 -17.52 4.54 -8.18
C LEU A 189 -18.09 5.84 -8.76
N PRO A 190 -17.33 6.96 -8.86
CA PRO A 190 -17.74 8.06 -9.69
C PRO A 190 -18.24 7.46 -10.99
N GLU A 191 -19.47 7.82 -11.36
CA GLU A 191 -19.92 7.61 -12.72
C GLU A 191 -18.81 8.14 -13.63
N LEU A 192 -18.52 7.40 -14.70
CA LEU A 192 -17.51 7.79 -15.68
C LEU A 192 -17.86 9.17 -16.24
N GLU A 193 -17.40 10.24 -15.60
CA GLU A 193 -17.46 11.58 -16.15
C GLU A 193 -16.10 11.87 -16.79
N GLY A 194 -16.01 11.62 -18.09
CA GLY A 194 -14.91 12.08 -18.95
C GLY A 194 -14.01 10.99 -19.56
N ASP A 195 -12.99 11.47 -20.28
CA ASP A 195 -12.02 10.71 -21.09
C ASP A 195 -10.96 9.96 -20.25
N GLY A 196 -11.31 9.43 -19.08
CA GLY A 196 -10.34 8.78 -18.19
C GLY A 196 -10.23 7.26 -18.32
N PRO A 197 -9.25 6.63 -17.62
CA PRO A 197 -9.18 5.18 -17.56
C PRO A 197 -10.50 4.59 -17.09
N ARG A 198 -10.96 3.52 -17.75
CA ARG A 198 -12.28 2.91 -17.52
C ARG A 198 -12.59 2.57 -16.06
N TRP A 199 -11.59 2.17 -15.30
CA TRP A 199 -11.67 1.83 -13.87
C TRP A 199 -10.98 2.85 -12.98
N GLY A 200 -10.50 3.97 -13.54
CA GLY A 200 -9.88 5.07 -12.82
C GLY A 200 -8.39 4.91 -12.52
N VAL A 201 -7.88 5.88 -11.75
CA VAL A 201 -6.50 5.94 -11.28
C VAL A 201 -6.47 5.63 -9.78
N HIS A 202 -5.63 4.67 -9.39
CA HIS A 202 -5.55 4.16 -8.02
C HIS A 202 -4.16 4.35 -7.43
N TYR A 203 -4.08 4.98 -6.27
CA TYR A 203 -2.89 5.00 -5.43
C TYR A 203 -2.75 3.66 -4.69
N VAL A 204 -1.54 3.10 -4.71
CA VAL A 204 -1.19 1.86 -4.03
C VAL A 204 -0.14 2.14 -2.93
N PRO A 205 -0.50 2.01 -1.64
CA PRO A 205 0.46 2.01 -0.54
C PRO A 205 1.26 0.70 -0.54
N LEU A 206 2.57 0.78 -0.85
CA LEU A 206 3.42 -0.40 -1.01
C LEU A 206 4.61 -0.41 -0.04
N ASP A 207 4.84 -1.58 0.56
CA ASP A 207 6.11 -1.97 1.21
C ASP A 207 7.15 -2.31 0.12
N ALA A 208 8.36 -1.77 0.28
CA ALA A 208 9.44 -1.94 -0.68
C ALA A 208 10.30 -3.20 -0.52
N HIS A 209 10.07 -4.03 0.48
CA HIS A 209 10.99 -5.14 0.75
C HIS A 209 10.32 -6.48 0.92
N THR A 210 8.99 -6.54 0.81
CA THR A 210 8.19 -7.77 0.84
C THR A 210 8.67 -8.69 1.94
N VAL A 211 8.60 -8.19 3.18
CA VAL A 211 9.22 -8.82 4.36
C VAL A 211 8.88 -10.32 4.49
N ASP A 212 7.69 -10.72 4.06
CA ASP A 212 7.21 -12.12 4.03
C ASP A 212 8.08 -13.06 3.15
N VAL A 213 8.84 -12.56 2.18
CA VAL A 213 9.77 -13.34 1.35
C VAL A 213 11.09 -13.61 2.09
N HIS A 214 11.42 -12.78 3.07
CA HIS A 214 12.71 -12.81 3.78
C HIS A 214 12.60 -13.27 5.24
N LEU A 215 11.39 -13.33 5.80
CA LEU A 215 11.13 -13.88 7.13
C LEU A 215 10.37 -15.21 7.00
N ASN A 216 10.82 -16.23 7.73
CA ASN A 216 10.12 -17.53 7.85
C ASN A 216 8.85 -17.45 8.71
N HIS A 217 8.38 -16.25 9.04
CA HIS A 217 7.22 -15.98 9.88
C HIS A 217 6.49 -14.72 9.39
N HIS A 218 5.25 -14.51 9.84
CA HIS A 218 4.55 -13.25 9.59
C HIS A 218 5.41 -12.07 10.03
N ALA A 219 5.56 -11.08 9.15
CA ALA A 219 6.39 -9.90 9.35
C ALA A 219 5.84 -8.94 10.42
N THR A 220 5.80 -9.40 11.68
CA THR A 220 5.45 -8.62 12.86
C THR A 220 6.54 -8.81 13.90
N SER A 221 6.85 -7.78 14.70
CA SER A 221 7.76 -7.96 15.84
C SER A 221 7.23 -9.04 16.79
N ASN A 222 8.11 -9.92 17.25
CA ASN A 222 7.81 -10.92 18.27
C ASN A 222 7.70 -10.31 19.68
N TYR A 223 8.04 -9.02 19.83
CA TYR A 223 8.01 -8.31 21.11
C TYR A 223 6.82 -7.35 21.19
N PRO A 224 6.04 -7.38 22.29
CA PRO A 224 5.10 -6.31 22.59
C PRO A 224 5.87 -5.00 22.72
N THR A 225 5.20 -3.87 22.47
CA THR A 225 5.85 -2.56 22.39
C THR A 225 6.65 -2.24 23.66
N SER A 226 6.12 -2.62 24.83
CA SER A 226 6.78 -2.39 26.12
C SER A 226 8.14 -3.07 26.31
N LEU A 227 8.41 -4.16 25.59
CA LEU A 227 9.67 -4.93 25.69
C LEU A 227 10.70 -4.55 24.62
N ARG A 228 10.36 -3.64 23.72
CA ARG A 228 11.26 -3.22 22.65
C ARG A 228 12.36 -2.29 23.20
N PRO A 229 13.64 -2.57 22.91
CA PRO A 229 14.77 -1.89 23.56
C PRO A 229 14.94 -0.43 23.10
N ALA A 230 14.60 -0.11 21.84
CA ALA A 230 14.66 1.26 21.33
C ALA A 230 13.28 1.91 21.45
N ASN A 231 13.22 3.09 22.06
CA ASN A 231 11.99 3.85 22.15
C ASN A 231 11.64 4.50 20.81
N CYS A 232 12.63 4.97 20.05
CA CYS A 232 12.41 5.32 18.67
C CYS A 232 13.61 5.03 17.76
N SER A 233 13.37 4.87 16.45
CA SER A 233 14.43 4.69 15.46
C SER A 233 14.17 5.36 14.12
N PHE A 234 15.27 5.65 13.42
CA PHE A 234 15.33 6.05 12.02
C PHE A 234 16.67 5.64 11.43
N ILE A 235 16.65 5.05 10.23
CA ILE A 235 17.84 4.90 9.39
C ILE A 235 17.52 5.38 7.99
N GLY A 236 18.30 6.26 7.39
CA GLY A 236 18.06 6.62 5.99
C GLY A 236 18.91 7.75 5.47
N ARG A 237 18.70 8.09 4.19
CA ARG A 237 19.49 9.12 3.50
C ARG A 237 19.29 10.52 4.09
N SER A 238 20.37 11.26 4.30
CA SER A 238 20.31 12.68 4.67
C SER A 238 20.12 13.59 3.46
N ASP A 239 20.53 13.15 2.27
CA ASP A 239 20.70 13.98 1.06
C ASP A 239 19.51 13.94 0.09
N VAL A 240 18.31 13.62 0.59
CA VAL A 240 17.11 13.51 -0.25
C VAL A 240 16.63 14.91 -0.66
N LYS A 241 17.03 15.37 -1.85
CA LYS A 241 16.80 16.74 -2.36
C LYS A 241 15.41 17.33 -2.08
N ARG A 242 14.35 16.54 -2.22
CA ARG A 242 12.95 16.98 -2.05
C ARG A 242 12.49 17.05 -0.59
N SER A 243 13.20 16.43 0.34
CA SER A 243 12.87 16.38 1.77
C SER A 243 14.04 16.82 2.67
N LEU A 244 15.03 17.55 2.14
CA LEU A 244 16.21 17.98 2.90
C LEU A 244 15.82 18.76 4.16
N HIS A 245 14.95 19.75 4.01
CA HIS A 245 14.48 20.58 5.12
C HIS A 245 13.67 19.80 6.15
N GLU A 246 12.86 18.86 5.67
CA GLU A 246 11.98 18.07 6.54
C GLU A 246 12.76 17.02 7.34
N ARG A 247 13.75 16.36 6.73
CA ARG A 247 14.70 15.47 7.44
C ARG A 247 15.61 16.22 8.40
N ALA A 248 16.03 17.44 8.05
CA ALA A 248 16.78 18.30 8.95
C ALA A 248 15.93 18.70 10.16
N ALA A 249 14.67 19.11 9.94
CA ALA A 249 13.75 19.45 11.03
C ALA A 249 13.47 18.26 11.95
N MET A 250 13.24 17.06 11.39
CA MET A 250 13.13 15.82 12.16
C MET A 250 14.38 15.59 13.02
N LYS A 251 15.56 15.68 12.40
CA LYS A 251 16.83 15.46 13.09
C LYS A 251 16.99 16.42 14.26
N THR A 252 16.80 17.71 14.02
CA THR A 252 16.90 18.76 15.06
C THR A 252 15.93 18.49 16.21
N ALA A 253 14.65 18.28 15.92
CA ALA A 253 13.63 18.05 16.94
C ALA A 253 13.91 16.80 17.79
N VAL A 254 14.45 15.74 17.17
CA VAL A 254 14.81 14.51 17.89
C VAL A 254 16.10 14.70 18.69
N GLU A 255 17.12 15.36 18.14
CA GLU A 255 18.40 15.59 18.84
C GLU A 255 18.24 16.46 20.09
N GLU A 256 17.37 17.47 20.04
CA GLU A 256 17.02 18.33 21.20
C GLU A 256 16.45 17.52 22.39
N HIS A 257 15.92 16.33 22.12
CA HIS A 257 15.29 15.45 23.12
C HIS A 257 15.86 14.02 23.14
N GLY A 258 16.95 13.77 22.41
CA GLY A 258 17.38 12.40 22.05
C GLY A 258 17.85 11.58 23.25
N ALA A 259 18.52 12.24 24.21
CA ALA A 259 19.01 11.62 25.44
C ALA A 259 17.86 11.15 26.36
N GLU A 260 16.74 11.87 26.37
CA GLU A 260 15.55 11.51 27.16
C GLU A 260 14.78 10.38 26.51
N MET A 261 14.66 10.42 25.18
CA MET A 261 13.84 9.47 24.44
C MET A 261 14.53 8.16 24.11
N ASN A 262 15.85 8.00 24.24
CA ASN A 262 16.59 6.80 23.75
C ASN A 262 16.26 6.50 22.26
N CYS A 263 16.44 7.52 21.43
CA CYS A 263 16.15 7.47 20.00
C CYS A 263 17.41 7.19 19.18
N GLN A 264 17.34 6.22 18.27
CA GLN A 264 18.44 5.84 17.38
C GLN A 264 18.21 6.44 15.99
N VAL A 265 18.89 7.54 15.68
CA VAL A 265 18.78 8.21 14.38
C VAL A 265 20.10 8.09 13.62
N GLU A 266 20.05 7.38 12.50
CA GLU A 266 21.21 7.09 11.65
C GLU A 266 20.98 7.68 10.24
N PHE A 267 21.92 8.52 9.79
CA PHE A 267 21.92 9.05 8.43
C PHE A 267 23.00 8.37 7.59
N THR A 268 22.58 7.73 6.50
CA THR A 268 23.41 6.86 5.66
C THR A 268 23.48 7.36 4.21
N SER A 269 24.37 6.82 3.39
CA SER A 269 24.50 7.17 1.96
C SER A 269 23.37 6.61 1.08
N GLY A 270 22.69 5.56 1.55
CA GLY A 270 21.56 4.89 0.90
C GLY A 270 20.51 4.47 1.92
N PHE A 271 19.30 4.10 1.48
CA PHE A 271 18.30 3.52 2.38
C PHE A 271 18.86 2.23 2.99
N ALA A 272 18.87 2.15 4.33
CA ALA A 272 19.44 1.02 5.09
C ALA A 272 20.86 0.60 4.64
N ALA A 273 21.67 1.54 4.12
CA ALA A 273 22.97 1.22 3.56
C ALA A 273 23.89 0.59 4.62
N GLY A 274 24.53 -0.52 4.25
CA GLY A 274 25.40 -1.29 5.15
C GLY A 274 24.68 -2.37 5.96
N LYS A 275 23.35 -2.50 5.84
CA LYS A 275 22.56 -3.55 6.49
C LYS A 275 21.90 -4.45 5.45
N THR A 276 21.80 -5.74 5.75
CA THR A 276 20.92 -6.66 5.03
C THR A 276 19.45 -6.30 5.32
N LYS A 277 18.53 -6.71 4.44
CA LYS A 277 17.08 -6.54 4.70
C LYS A 277 16.67 -7.16 6.04
N PHE A 278 17.20 -8.34 6.36
CA PHE A 278 16.93 -9.04 7.61
C PHE A 278 17.35 -8.20 8.82
N GLU A 279 18.55 -7.63 8.80
CA GLU A 279 19.04 -6.76 9.88
C GLU A 279 18.21 -5.50 10.02
N TYR A 280 17.88 -4.84 8.91
CA TYR A 280 17.01 -3.66 8.92
C TYR A 280 15.66 -3.94 9.60
N PHE A 281 14.96 -5.01 9.18
CA PHE A 281 13.67 -5.34 9.76
C PHE A 281 13.77 -5.79 11.22
N ASN A 282 14.71 -6.68 11.55
CA ASN A 282 14.75 -7.29 12.88
C ASN A 282 15.44 -6.44 13.93
N TYR A 283 16.37 -5.56 13.56
CA TYR A 283 17.13 -4.77 14.53
C TYR A 283 16.74 -3.31 14.56
N ASP A 284 16.31 -2.72 13.44
CA ASP A 284 15.95 -1.30 13.41
C ASP A 284 14.44 -1.09 13.57
N ILE A 285 13.62 -1.88 12.89
CA ILE A 285 12.15 -1.72 12.97
C ILE A 285 11.55 -2.52 14.11
N ALA A 286 11.74 -3.85 14.14
CA ALA A 286 11.06 -4.74 15.08
C ALA A 286 11.41 -4.45 16.56
N MET A 287 12.59 -3.90 16.80
CA MET A 287 13.12 -3.58 18.14
C MET A 287 12.80 -2.15 18.57
N SER A 288 12.04 -1.41 17.76
CA SER A 288 11.68 -0.03 18.04
C SER A 288 10.21 0.10 18.39
N LYS A 289 9.90 0.86 19.42
CA LYS A 289 8.52 1.19 19.79
C LYS A 289 7.89 2.12 18.75
N ILE A 290 8.63 3.18 18.43
CA ILE A 290 8.22 4.23 17.50
C ILE A 290 9.20 4.26 16.32
N GLY A 291 8.70 4.29 15.09
CA GLY A 291 9.52 4.50 13.90
C GLY A 291 9.30 5.89 13.32
N LEU A 292 10.37 6.67 13.13
CA LEU A 292 10.25 7.98 12.48
C LEU A 292 10.09 7.80 10.97
N SER A 293 9.05 8.41 10.41
CA SER A 293 8.68 8.26 8.99
C SER A 293 8.63 9.61 8.25
N PRO A 294 9.78 10.31 8.09
CA PRO A 294 9.82 11.55 7.32
C PRO A 294 9.57 11.33 5.83
N ARG A 295 9.32 12.42 5.12
CA ARG A 295 9.22 12.43 3.66
C ARG A 295 10.49 11.88 3.01
N GLY A 296 10.33 11.30 1.82
CA GLY A 296 11.41 10.80 0.98
C GLY A 296 11.52 11.61 -0.30
N SER A 297 11.86 10.92 -1.39
CA SER A 297 11.80 11.51 -2.75
C SER A 297 10.36 11.89 -3.14
N ALA A 298 9.37 11.28 -2.49
CA ALA A 298 7.97 11.64 -2.51
C ALA A 298 7.50 12.02 -1.08
N ILE A 299 6.28 12.56 -0.98
CA ILE A 299 5.64 12.90 0.31
C ILE A 299 5.40 11.66 1.19
N GLU A 300 5.25 10.50 0.57
CA GLU A 300 5.17 9.21 1.22
C GLU A 300 6.50 8.46 1.11
N THR A 301 6.74 7.55 2.05
CA THR A 301 7.84 6.59 1.98
C THR A 301 7.35 5.17 2.23
N HIS A 302 8.04 4.18 1.67
CA HIS A 302 7.82 2.77 1.96
C HIS A 302 7.87 2.43 3.44
N ARG A 303 8.57 3.26 4.23
CA ARG A 303 8.70 3.12 5.67
C ARG A 303 7.37 3.04 6.37
N LEU A 304 6.36 3.82 5.97
CA LEU A 304 5.09 3.79 6.68
C LEU A 304 4.50 2.38 6.67
N ALA A 305 4.46 1.74 5.50
CA ALA A 305 4.00 0.37 5.36
C ALA A 305 4.86 -0.62 6.18
N GLU A 306 6.18 -0.48 6.12
CA GLU A 306 7.14 -1.32 6.87
C GLU A 306 6.94 -1.22 8.39
N LEU A 307 6.75 -0.01 8.91
CA LEU A 307 6.52 0.23 10.34
C LEU A 307 5.19 -0.39 10.80
N LEU A 308 4.11 -0.11 10.06
CA LEU A 308 2.78 -0.66 10.36
C LEU A 308 2.79 -2.19 10.32
N GLN A 309 3.44 -2.78 9.31
CA GLN A 309 3.59 -4.22 9.19
C GLN A 309 4.32 -4.81 10.40
N MET A 310 5.48 -4.27 10.74
CA MET A 310 6.30 -4.76 11.86
C MET A 310 5.75 -4.41 13.25
N GLY A 311 4.72 -3.58 13.31
CA GLY A 311 4.08 -3.10 14.53
C GLY A 311 4.87 -2.03 15.27
N ALA A 312 5.83 -1.37 14.63
CA ALA A 312 6.39 -0.12 15.14
C ALA A 312 5.39 1.00 14.90
N VAL A 313 5.14 1.83 15.92
CA VAL A 313 4.18 2.94 15.80
C VAL A 313 4.81 4.03 14.92
N PRO A 314 4.22 4.37 13.76
CA PRO A 314 4.77 5.43 12.92
C PRO A 314 4.64 6.79 13.63
N ALA A 315 5.70 7.58 13.61
CA ALA A 315 5.69 9.00 13.99
C ALA A 315 5.94 9.84 12.74
N ILE A 316 4.99 10.73 12.42
CA ILE A 316 4.92 11.38 11.12
C ILE A 316 4.23 12.74 11.17
N VAL A 317 4.66 13.65 10.31
CA VAL A 317 3.97 14.93 10.08
C VAL A 317 2.66 14.68 9.32
N SER A 318 1.62 15.47 9.60
CA SER A 318 0.31 15.36 8.98
C SER A 318 0.39 15.62 7.48
N GLU A 319 -0.12 14.67 6.68
CA GLU A 319 -0.13 14.70 5.22
C GLU A 319 -1.44 14.10 4.70
N ASP A 320 -1.93 14.60 3.55
CA ASP A 320 -3.20 14.16 2.95
C ASP A 320 -3.30 12.64 2.78
N TYR A 321 -2.19 11.98 2.42
CA TYR A 321 -2.19 10.55 2.14
C TYR A 321 -2.48 9.68 3.37
N LEU A 322 -2.25 10.20 4.58
CA LEU A 322 -2.56 9.51 5.84
C LEU A 322 -4.07 9.36 6.08
N PHE A 323 -4.86 10.13 5.34
CA PHE A 323 -6.32 10.16 5.41
C PHE A 323 -6.98 9.69 4.10
N ALA A 324 -6.18 9.34 3.09
CA ALA A 324 -6.68 8.94 1.77
C ALA A 324 -7.19 7.50 1.71
N THR A 325 -6.82 6.66 2.68
CA THR A 325 -7.18 5.25 2.77
C THR A 325 -8.53 5.04 3.48
N PHE A 326 -8.99 3.79 3.57
CA PHE A 326 -10.33 3.42 4.02
C PHE A 326 -10.63 3.77 5.48
N ARG A 327 -9.59 4.03 6.27
CA ARG A 327 -9.65 4.62 7.61
C ARG A 327 -8.34 5.36 7.89
N PRO A 328 -8.32 6.32 8.82
CA PRO A 328 -7.08 7.01 9.18
C PRO A 328 -5.97 6.05 9.60
N VAL A 329 -4.75 6.35 9.17
CA VAL A 329 -3.56 5.55 9.51
C VAL A 329 -3.30 5.60 11.03
N PRO A 330 -3.16 4.46 11.73
CA PRO A 330 -2.79 4.44 13.15
C PRO A 330 -1.33 4.87 13.33
N ALA A 331 -1.14 6.12 13.77
CA ALA A 331 0.17 6.73 13.91
C ALA A 331 0.16 7.87 14.95
N ILE A 332 1.34 8.29 15.38
CA ILE A 332 1.57 9.55 16.10
C ILE A 332 1.70 10.64 15.04
N ILE A 333 0.65 11.43 14.85
CA ILE A 333 0.55 12.45 13.80
C ILE A 333 0.65 13.85 14.42
N GLY A 334 1.58 14.67 13.92
CA GLY A 334 1.74 16.06 14.35
C GLY A 334 1.77 17.05 13.19
N VAL A 335 1.57 18.34 13.46
CA VAL A 335 1.57 19.39 12.42
C VAL A 335 2.97 19.71 11.90
N ASP A 336 3.99 19.45 12.72
CA ASP A 336 5.41 19.55 12.41
C ASP A 336 6.22 18.59 13.31
N TRP A 337 7.53 18.53 13.12
CA TRP A 337 8.40 17.63 13.88
C TRP A 337 8.47 17.93 15.39
N PRO A 338 8.52 19.19 15.85
CA PRO A 338 8.38 19.51 17.27
C PRO A 338 7.09 18.98 17.90
N ASP A 339 5.93 19.14 17.25
CA ASP A 339 4.65 18.59 17.72
C ASP A 339 4.66 17.06 17.73
N VAL A 340 5.20 16.42 16.68
CA VAL A 340 5.38 14.97 16.63
C VAL A 340 6.22 14.48 17.82
N VAL A 341 7.37 15.11 18.08
CA VAL A 341 8.25 14.75 19.20
C VAL A 341 7.58 14.99 20.55
N GLY A 342 6.85 16.10 20.71
CA GLY A 342 6.05 16.36 21.90
C GLY A 342 5.07 15.22 22.20
N LYS A 343 4.30 14.80 21.19
CA LYS A 343 3.39 13.66 21.30
C LYS A 343 4.13 12.34 21.57
N MET A 344 5.26 12.08 20.92
CA MET A 344 6.06 10.88 21.21
C MET A 344 6.44 10.80 22.70
N LYS A 345 6.84 11.92 23.30
CA LYS A 345 7.18 11.98 24.73
C LYS A 345 5.99 11.66 25.62
N GLU A 346 4.82 12.20 25.33
CA GLU A 346 3.58 11.89 26.07
C GLU A 346 3.26 10.39 26.04
N TYR A 347 3.36 9.78 24.87
CA TYR A 347 3.10 8.36 24.66
C TYR A 347 4.11 7.46 25.39
N LEU A 348 5.41 7.83 25.37
CA LEU A 348 6.46 7.11 26.10
C LEU A 348 6.33 7.26 27.63
N ALA A 349 5.95 8.45 28.10
CA ALA A 349 5.72 8.70 29.52
C ALA A 349 4.54 7.88 30.05
N GLU A 350 3.43 7.85 29.32
CA GLU A 350 2.27 7.03 29.66
C GLU A 350 2.61 5.53 29.67
N GLU A 351 3.38 5.04 28.69
CA GLU A 351 3.80 3.65 28.68
C GLU A 351 4.59 3.27 29.93
N LYS A 352 5.51 4.15 30.37
CA LYS A 352 6.28 3.95 31.61
C LYS A 352 5.37 3.91 32.85
N GLU A 353 4.34 4.76 32.90
CA GLU A 353 3.36 4.78 33.98
C GLU A 353 2.52 3.50 34.02
N VAL A 354 2.03 3.04 32.86
CA VAL A 354 1.28 1.80 32.71
C VAL A 354 2.11 0.59 33.17
N LEU A 355 3.37 0.50 32.77
CA LEU A 355 4.27 -0.59 33.19
C LEU A 355 4.55 -0.58 34.69
N THR A 356 4.70 0.61 35.28
CA THR A 356 4.89 0.76 36.72
C THR A 356 3.62 0.35 37.48
N SER A 357 2.45 0.72 36.97
CA SER A 357 1.14 0.40 37.57
C SER A 357 0.83 -1.10 37.51
N ASN A 358 1.03 -1.74 36.35
CA ASN A 358 0.81 -3.18 36.18
C ASN A 358 1.69 -4.01 37.13
N SER A 359 2.90 -3.53 37.42
CA SER A 359 3.82 -4.19 38.36
C SER A 359 3.35 -4.08 39.83
N ARG A 360 2.52 -3.08 40.17
CA ARG A 360 2.03 -2.83 41.53
C ARG A 360 0.66 -3.44 41.79
N ASP A 361 -0.27 -3.26 40.86
CA ASP A 361 -1.69 -3.49 41.11
C ASP A 361 -2.18 -4.86 40.61
N GLY A 362 -1.36 -5.59 39.85
CA GLY A 362 -1.74 -6.86 39.22
C GLY A 362 -2.80 -6.75 38.12
N VAL A 363 -3.34 -5.55 37.86
CA VAL A 363 -4.26 -5.25 36.78
C VAL A 363 -3.48 -4.99 35.49
N GLN A 364 -3.83 -5.67 34.41
CA GLN A 364 -3.15 -5.53 33.12
C GLN A 364 -3.74 -4.36 32.31
N LYS A 365 -3.22 -3.15 32.53
CA LYS A 365 -3.50 -1.98 31.67
C LYS A 365 -2.67 -2.05 30.38
N VAL A 366 -3.21 -1.50 29.29
CA VAL A 366 -2.57 -1.41 27.98
C VAL A 366 -2.25 0.05 27.69
N SER A 367 -1.01 0.36 27.31
CA SER A 367 -0.60 1.74 26.96
C SER A 367 -1.17 2.14 25.59
N LYS A 368 -1.30 3.45 25.33
CA LYS A 368 -1.63 3.95 23.99
C LYS A 368 -0.66 3.49 22.91
N LEU A 369 0.63 3.34 23.23
CA LEU A 369 1.63 2.82 22.29
C LEU A 369 1.37 1.36 21.91
N GLU A 370 1.04 0.51 22.89
CA GLU A 370 0.67 -0.89 22.62
C GLU A 370 -0.63 -0.96 21.81
N PHE A 371 -1.61 -0.10 22.10
CA PHE A 371 -2.84 -0.01 21.31
C PHE A 371 -2.58 0.40 19.86
N LEU A 372 -1.83 1.48 19.63
CA LEU A 372 -1.46 1.95 18.29
C LEU A 372 -0.65 0.91 17.50
N SER A 373 0.27 0.21 18.16
CA SER A 373 1.06 -0.87 17.55
C SER A 373 0.16 -2.00 17.04
N ARG A 374 -0.78 -2.46 17.88
CA ARG A 374 -1.76 -3.50 17.51
C ARG A 374 -2.69 -3.02 16.41
N ASP A 375 -3.22 -1.81 16.50
CA ASP A 375 -4.11 -1.27 15.47
C ASP A 375 -3.36 -1.03 14.16
N GLY A 376 -2.09 -0.61 14.18
CA GLY A 376 -1.25 -0.44 13.00
C GLY A 376 -1.02 -1.75 12.23
N THR A 377 -0.67 -2.84 12.93
CA THR A 377 -0.51 -4.16 12.30
C THR A 377 -1.82 -4.70 11.73
N ARG A 378 -2.93 -4.49 12.45
CA ARG A 378 -4.28 -4.84 11.97
C ARG A 378 -4.65 -4.01 10.75
N TYR A 379 -4.46 -2.70 10.81
CA TYR A 379 -4.69 -1.77 9.72
C TYR A 379 -3.95 -2.19 8.46
N TYR A 380 -2.67 -2.53 8.55
CA TYR A 380 -1.88 -2.95 7.39
C TYR A 380 -2.36 -4.28 6.81
N ARG A 381 -2.73 -5.24 7.67
CA ARG A 381 -3.31 -6.53 7.22
C ARG A 381 -4.64 -6.32 6.51
N ASP A 382 -5.51 -5.50 7.09
CA ASP A 382 -6.79 -5.13 6.50
C ASP A 382 -6.52 -4.46 5.15
N LEU A 383 -5.70 -3.40 5.11
CA LEU A 383 -5.31 -2.69 3.88
C LEU A 383 -4.84 -3.65 2.78
N LYS A 384 -3.94 -4.60 3.08
CA LYS A 384 -3.46 -5.60 2.12
C LYS A 384 -4.60 -6.49 1.59
N ALA A 385 -5.47 -6.97 2.47
CA ALA A 385 -6.63 -7.77 2.08
C ALA A 385 -7.61 -6.98 1.19
N CYS A 386 -7.88 -5.73 1.55
CA CYS A 386 -8.74 -4.83 0.79
C CYS A 386 -8.13 -4.50 -0.57
N MET A 387 -6.82 -4.23 -0.63
CA MET A 387 -6.12 -3.98 -1.88
C MET A 387 -6.18 -5.18 -2.83
N MET A 388 -5.96 -6.40 -2.33
CA MET A 388 -6.12 -7.62 -3.12
C MET A 388 -7.55 -7.80 -3.63
N ALA A 389 -8.55 -7.51 -2.80
CA ALA A 389 -9.96 -7.61 -3.18
C ALA A 389 -10.37 -6.53 -4.21
N ASP A 390 -9.86 -5.31 -4.08
CA ASP A 390 -10.04 -4.24 -5.06
C ASP A 390 -9.38 -4.60 -6.40
N MET A 391 -8.17 -5.14 -6.37
CA MET A 391 -7.49 -5.64 -7.57
C MET A 391 -8.26 -6.79 -8.22
N ASP A 392 -8.73 -7.77 -7.44
CA ASP A 392 -9.58 -8.85 -7.94
C ASP A 392 -10.84 -8.29 -8.62
N TYR A 393 -11.48 -7.29 -8.00
CA TYR A 393 -12.63 -6.62 -8.59
C TYR A 393 -12.26 -5.91 -9.90
N ILE A 394 -11.23 -5.07 -9.92
CA ILE A 394 -10.84 -4.27 -11.11
C ILE A 394 -10.56 -5.22 -12.26
N LEU A 395 -9.76 -6.26 -11.99
CA LEU A 395 -9.40 -7.25 -12.97
C LEU A 395 -10.64 -8.04 -13.44
N LYS A 396 -11.43 -8.66 -12.55
CA LYS A 396 -12.68 -9.37 -12.93
C LYS A 396 -13.68 -8.47 -13.66
N GLY A 397 -13.80 -7.21 -13.26
CA GLY A 397 -14.65 -6.21 -13.89
C GLY A 397 -14.22 -5.94 -15.33
N ALA A 398 -12.92 -5.80 -15.57
CA ALA A 398 -12.36 -5.68 -16.90
C ALA A 398 -12.77 -6.87 -17.80
N PHE A 399 -12.88 -8.08 -17.25
CA PHE A 399 -13.28 -9.29 -17.98
C PHE A 399 -14.81 -9.51 -18.12
N ARG A 400 -15.65 -9.05 -17.18
CA ARG A 400 -17.06 -9.50 -17.09
C ARG A 400 -18.05 -8.91 -18.09
N ARG A 401 -17.72 -7.87 -18.87
CA ARG A 401 -18.72 -7.21 -19.75
C ARG A 401 -19.15 -8.00 -21.00
N VAL A 402 -18.64 -9.21 -21.22
CA VAL A 402 -19.04 -10.05 -22.37
C VAL A 402 -20.25 -10.95 -22.05
N PHE A 403 -20.47 -11.34 -20.79
CA PHE A 403 -21.53 -12.29 -20.44
C PHE A 403 -22.97 -11.73 -20.47
N ARG A 404 -23.16 -10.40 -20.55
CA ARG A 404 -24.51 -9.81 -20.48
C ARG A 404 -25.22 -9.64 -21.84
N LYS A 405 -24.53 -9.79 -22.97
CA LYS A 405 -25.18 -9.63 -24.30
C LYS A 405 -25.84 -10.90 -24.86
N GLN A 406 -25.69 -12.06 -24.21
CA GLN A 406 -26.28 -13.33 -24.72
C GLN A 406 -27.64 -13.73 -24.10
N ASN A 407 -28.14 -13.01 -23.08
CA ASN A 407 -29.46 -13.29 -22.48
C ASN A 407 -30.54 -12.24 -22.78
N LEU A 408 -30.34 -11.46 -23.85
CA LEU A 408 -31.36 -10.59 -24.44
C LEU A 408 -31.46 -10.91 -25.94
N ARG A 409 -31.98 -12.10 -26.24
CA ARG A 409 -32.61 -12.43 -27.53
C ARG A 409 -33.86 -13.23 -27.27
#